data_AF-A0A8T2PW23-F1
#
_entry.id   AF-A0A8T2PW23-F1
#
_cell.length_a   1.000
_cell.length_b   1.000
_cell.length_c   1.000
_cell.angle_alpha   90.00
_cell.angle_beta   90.00
_cell.angle_gamma   90.00
#
_symmetry.space_group_name_H-M   'P 1'
#
loop_
_entity.id
_entity.type
_entity.pdbx_description
1 polymer ?
#
loop_
_entity_poly.entity_id
_entity_poly.type
_entity_poly.pdbx_seq_one_letter_code
_entity_poly.pdbx_strand_id
1 'polypeptide(L)'
;MVTSSDEDLGTALKKALSGDIESLLLGLLMPPAQFDAHRLYQAMKGIGTDEETILEVLCTRSPQQIKDITATYNQDFGRDLEKDLISETSGDFTKLLQALLQKENSVGVIDSDELNPTLYLADRIHSMKGAVVRDVMVSRSEEDLLRVRVEFRRLTGTSLYSTLQREFKGDLQQALLALCRAEDI
;
A
#
# COMPACT_ATOMS: atom_id res chain seq x y z
N MET A 1 38.57 30.76 13.73
CA MET A 1 37.21 31.19 13.36
C MET A 1 36.80 30.31 12.19
N VAL A 2 36.11 29.20 12.47
CA VAL A 2 35.47 28.41 11.41
C VAL A 2 34.11 29.05 11.24
N THR A 3 33.88 29.71 10.11
CA THR A 3 32.56 30.23 9.76
C THR A 3 31.66 29.01 9.53
N SER A 4 30.75 28.70 10.46
CA SER A 4 29.64 27.81 10.14
C SER A 4 28.83 28.50 9.06
N SER A 5 28.75 27.92 7.87
CA SER A 5 27.75 28.35 6.91
C SER A 5 26.39 28.12 7.56
N ASP A 6 25.60 29.17 7.78
CA ASP A 6 24.21 29.13 8.27
C ASP A 6 23.23 28.42 7.33
N GLU A 7 23.74 27.77 6.28
CA GLU A 7 22.95 27.12 5.26
C GLU A 7 22.72 25.64 5.61
N ASP A 8 21.45 25.26 5.77
CA ASP A 8 21.05 23.87 5.93
C ASP A 8 21.48 23.02 4.73
N LEU A 9 21.85 21.76 5.01
CA LEU A 9 22.38 20.82 4.04
C LEU A 9 21.44 20.63 2.83
N GLY A 10 20.13 20.60 3.05
CA GLY A 10 19.15 20.47 1.96
C GLY A 10 19.19 21.67 1.00
N THR A 11 19.43 22.87 1.52
CA THR A 11 19.57 24.08 0.69
C THR A 11 20.87 24.06 -0.09
N ALA A 12 21.97 23.65 0.55
CA ALA A 12 23.27 23.53 -0.11
C ALA A 12 23.23 22.51 -1.26
N LEU A 13 22.55 21.36 -1.08
CA LEU A 13 22.38 20.35 -2.13
C LEU A 13 21.59 20.90 -3.33
N LYS A 14 20.49 21.61 -3.09
CA LYS A 14 19.68 22.26 -4.15
C LYS A 14 20.46 23.26 -4.99
N LYS A 15 21.47 23.92 -4.42
CA LYS A 15 22.33 24.86 -5.15
C LYS A 15 23.42 24.14 -5.95
N ALA A 16 23.90 23.00 -5.46
CA ALA A 16 25.08 22.32 -6.00
C ALA A 16 24.73 21.25 -7.04
N LEU A 17 23.53 20.69 -6.99
CA LEU A 17 23.12 19.53 -7.78
C LEU A 17 21.88 19.84 -8.61
N SER A 18 21.64 19.00 -9.62
CA SER A 18 20.41 19.03 -10.41
C SER A 18 19.98 17.62 -10.81
N GLY A 19 18.70 17.47 -11.13
CA GLY A 19 18.13 16.22 -11.67
C GLY A 19 18.05 15.09 -10.64
N ASP A 20 18.32 13.86 -11.09
CA ASP A 20 18.05 12.65 -10.30
C ASP A 20 18.90 12.55 -9.04
N ILE A 21 20.17 12.98 -9.10
CA ILE A 21 21.08 12.93 -7.95
C ILE A 21 20.63 13.93 -6.87
N GLU A 22 20.21 15.13 -7.26
CA GLU A 22 19.64 16.11 -6.33
C GLU A 22 18.40 15.51 -5.64
N SER A 23 17.48 14.96 -6.43
CA SER A 23 16.23 14.38 -5.94
C SER A 23 16.47 13.22 -4.98
N LEU A 24 17.42 12.34 -5.32
CA LEU A 24 17.83 11.23 -4.46
C LEU A 24 18.39 11.71 -3.12
N LEU A 25 19.36 12.63 -3.13
CA LEU A 25 20.00 13.07 -1.90
C LEU A 25 19.04 13.88 -1.01
N LEU A 26 18.18 14.71 -1.59
CA LEU A 26 17.13 15.39 -0.84
C LEU A 26 16.14 14.39 -0.24
N GLY A 27 15.76 13.35 -0.99
CA GLY A 27 14.90 12.27 -0.49
C GLY A 27 15.53 11.55 0.71
N LEU A 28 16.84 11.29 0.68
CA LEU A 28 17.56 10.66 1.79
C LEU A 28 17.66 11.54 3.05
N LEU A 29 17.46 12.86 2.95
CA LEU A 29 17.42 13.76 4.10
C LEU A 29 16.03 13.90 4.73
N MET A 30 14.99 13.41 4.06
CA MET A 30 13.62 13.46 4.58
C MET A 30 13.37 12.36 5.62
N PRO A 31 12.63 12.65 6.71
CA PRO A 31 12.03 11.62 7.54
C PRO A 31 11.18 10.64 6.70
N PRO A 32 11.11 9.35 7.05
CA PRO A 32 10.42 8.35 6.23
C PRO A 32 8.98 8.71 5.85
N ALA A 33 8.18 9.19 6.81
CA ALA A 33 6.79 9.60 6.56
C ALA A 33 6.71 10.82 5.61
N GLN A 34 7.66 11.75 5.72
CA GLN A 34 7.74 12.91 4.83
C GLN A 34 8.12 12.49 3.41
N PHE A 35 9.09 11.59 3.26
CA PHE A 35 9.47 11.06 1.96
C PHE A 35 8.30 10.36 1.26
N ASP A 36 7.61 9.45 1.96
CA ASP A 36 6.44 8.75 1.40
C ASP A 36 5.27 9.73 1.10
N ALA A 37 5.02 10.72 1.96
CA ALA A 37 4.02 11.76 1.68
C ALA A 37 4.34 12.57 0.42
N HIS A 38 5.61 12.93 0.21
CA HIS A 38 6.06 13.61 -1.00
C HIS A 38 5.92 12.71 -2.24
N ARG A 39 6.26 11.43 -2.14
CA ARG A 39 6.05 10.47 -3.23
C ARG A 39 4.59 10.36 -3.63
N LEU A 40 3.69 10.23 -2.66
CA LEU A 40 2.25 10.19 -2.90
C LEU A 40 1.74 11.49 -3.53
N TYR A 41 2.22 12.65 -3.06
CA TYR A 41 1.84 13.93 -3.64
C TYR A 41 2.29 14.04 -5.11
N GLN A 42 3.53 13.67 -5.43
CA GLN A 42 4.01 13.70 -6.81
C GLN A 42 3.26 12.69 -7.69
N ALA A 43 2.94 11.51 -7.17
CA ALA A 43 2.19 10.48 -7.89
C ALA A 43 0.78 10.94 -8.32
N MET A 44 0.21 11.89 -7.59
CA MET A 44 -1.12 12.47 -7.86
C MET A 44 -1.04 13.88 -8.48
N LYS A 45 0.16 14.37 -8.80
CA LYS A 45 0.35 15.73 -9.29
C LYS A 45 0.53 15.74 -10.81
N GLY A 46 -0.40 16.40 -11.50
CA GLY A 46 -0.25 16.73 -12.92
C GLY A 46 -1.30 16.03 -13.76
N ILE A 47 -0.92 15.63 -14.97
CA ILE A 47 -1.81 14.89 -15.88
C ILE A 47 -1.55 13.40 -15.69
N GLY A 48 -2.61 12.67 -15.35
CA GLY A 48 -2.53 11.25 -15.00
C GLY A 48 -2.11 11.05 -13.56
N THR A 49 -2.02 9.79 -13.17
CA THR A 49 -1.73 9.33 -11.83
C THR A 49 -0.65 8.24 -11.93
N ASP A 50 0.30 8.19 -10.99
CA ASP A 50 1.26 7.11 -10.87
C ASP A 50 0.73 6.09 -9.86
N GLU A 51 -0.11 5.17 -10.35
CA GLU A 51 -0.74 4.14 -9.53
C GLU A 51 0.27 3.17 -8.94
N GLU A 52 1.41 2.94 -9.62
CA GLU A 52 2.48 2.06 -9.15
C GLU A 52 3.11 2.59 -7.86
N THR A 53 3.47 3.88 -7.81
CA THR A 53 3.99 4.51 -6.59
C THR A 53 2.96 4.48 -5.46
N ILE A 54 1.67 4.73 -5.76
CA ILE A 54 0.59 4.67 -4.77
C ILE A 54 0.52 3.26 -4.16
N LEU A 55 0.57 2.23 -5.00
CA LEU A 55 0.53 0.83 -4.57
C LEU A 55 1.76 0.42 -3.77
N GLU A 56 2.95 0.81 -4.24
CA GLU A 56 4.21 0.52 -3.54
C GLU A 56 4.16 1.03 -2.10
N VAL A 57 3.68 2.26 -1.89
CA VAL A 57 3.56 2.83 -0.55
C VAL A 57 2.43 2.15 0.23
N LEU A 58 1.20 2.15 -0.28
CA LEU A 58 0.03 1.75 0.52
C LEU A 58 -0.05 0.24 0.79
N CYS A 59 0.53 -0.62 -0.07
CA CYS A 59 0.53 -2.06 0.16
C CYS A 59 1.67 -2.55 1.06
N THR A 60 2.73 -1.74 1.26
CA THR A 60 3.93 -2.17 2.00
C THR A 60 4.09 -1.52 3.37
N ARG A 61 3.48 -0.35 3.60
CA ARG A 61 3.58 0.35 4.88
C ARG A 61 2.65 -0.24 5.93
N SER A 62 3.15 -0.30 7.16
CA SER A 62 2.36 -0.71 8.32
C SER A 62 1.26 0.30 8.65
N PRO A 63 0.19 -0.10 9.37
CA PRO A 63 -0.86 0.81 9.80
C PRO A 63 -0.36 2.07 10.51
N GLN A 64 0.68 1.97 11.34
CA GLN A 64 1.25 3.13 12.01
C GLN A 64 1.96 4.06 11.02
N GLN A 65 2.75 3.51 10.09
CA GLN A 65 3.40 4.31 9.05
C GLN A 65 2.38 5.02 8.17
N ILE A 66 1.27 4.37 7.80
CA ILE A 66 0.18 4.99 7.02
C ILE A 66 -0.45 6.17 7.77
N LYS A 67 -0.65 6.06 9.09
CA LYS A 67 -1.13 7.17 9.92
C LYS A 67 -0.14 8.33 9.94
N ASP A 68 1.15 8.03 10.10
CA ASP A 68 2.21 9.05 10.12
C ASP A 68 2.29 9.76 8.75
N ILE A 69 2.25 9.00 7.64
CA ILE A 69 2.23 9.53 6.27
C ILE A 69 1.03 10.44 6.05
N THR A 70 -0.17 10.02 6.47
CA THR A 70 -1.40 10.80 6.32
C THR A 70 -1.32 12.13 7.06
N ALA A 71 -0.79 12.11 8.30
CA ALA A 71 -0.58 13.32 9.09
C ALA A 71 0.46 14.25 8.44
N THR A 72 1.59 13.70 7.99
CA THR A 72 2.65 14.48 7.32
C THR A 72 2.18 15.06 5.99
N TYR A 73 1.40 14.32 5.20
CA TYR A 73 0.82 14.81 3.94
C TYR A 73 -0.08 16.03 4.19
N ASN A 74 -0.90 15.99 5.24
CA ASN A 74 -1.72 17.14 5.63
C ASN A 74 -0.88 18.32 6.09
N GLN A 75 0.14 18.08 6.91
CA GLN A 75 1.02 19.12 7.42
C GLN A 75 1.80 19.82 6.31
N ASP A 76 2.37 19.07 5.36
CA ASP A 76 3.28 19.60 4.35
C ASP A 76 2.55 20.24 3.16
N PHE A 77 1.38 19.70 2.78
CA PHE A 77 0.63 20.16 1.59
C PHE A 77 -0.68 20.88 1.91
N GLY A 78 -1.17 20.84 3.16
CA GLY A 78 -2.48 21.37 3.53
C GLY A 78 -3.65 20.64 2.87
N ARG A 79 -3.42 19.39 2.43
CA ARG A 79 -4.39 18.57 1.69
C ARG A 79 -4.79 17.32 2.48
N ASP A 80 -5.84 16.68 2.02
CA ASP A 80 -6.37 15.45 2.62
C ASP A 80 -6.01 14.29 1.71
N LEU A 81 -5.14 13.40 2.19
CA LEU A 81 -4.60 12.30 1.39
C LEU A 81 -5.70 11.37 0.86
N GLU A 82 -6.70 11.06 1.69
CA GLU A 82 -7.81 10.20 1.28
C GLU A 82 -8.62 10.87 0.17
N LYS A 83 -8.95 12.16 0.32
CA LYS A 83 -9.70 12.89 -0.71
C LYS A 83 -8.94 13.00 -2.01
N ASP A 84 -7.63 13.25 -1.96
CA ASP A 84 -6.79 13.32 -3.15
C ASP A 84 -6.79 11.97 -3.88
N LEU A 85 -6.59 10.85 -3.17
CA LEU A 85 -6.64 9.51 -3.77
C LEU A 85 -8.01 9.19 -4.38
N ILE A 86 -9.11 9.61 -3.73
CA ILE A 86 -10.47 9.43 -4.28
C ILE A 86 -10.66 10.25 -5.55
N SER A 87 -10.09 11.46 -5.64
CA SER A 87 -10.23 12.29 -6.85
C SER A 87 -9.40 11.77 -8.03
N GLU A 88 -8.30 11.06 -7.75
CA GLU A 88 -7.38 10.55 -8.78
C GLU A 88 -7.73 9.14 -9.25
N THR A 89 -8.59 8.41 -8.53
CA THR A 89 -8.89 7.00 -8.82
C THR A 89 -10.38 6.74 -8.97
N SER A 90 -10.76 5.56 -9.48
CA SER A 90 -12.18 5.19 -9.58
C SER A 90 -12.47 3.72 -9.28
N GLY A 91 -13.76 3.42 -9.10
CA GLY A 91 -14.28 2.06 -9.02
C GLY A 91 -13.80 1.29 -7.79
N ASP A 92 -13.51 0.01 -7.98
CA ASP A 92 -13.08 -0.87 -6.88
C ASP A 92 -11.63 -0.66 -6.46
N PHE A 93 -10.82 -0.01 -7.31
CA PHE A 93 -9.46 0.40 -6.95
C PHE A 93 -9.48 1.47 -5.86
N THR A 94 -10.27 2.53 -6.01
CA THR A 94 -10.46 3.56 -4.95
C THR A 94 -10.88 2.94 -3.62
N LYS A 95 -11.85 2.01 -3.65
CA LYS A 95 -12.30 1.32 -2.43
C LYS A 95 -11.20 0.51 -1.76
N LEU A 96 -10.26 -0.04 -2.55
CA LEU A 96 -9.08 -0.73 -2.04
C LEU A 96 -8.11 0.24 -1.39
N LEU A 97 -7.80 1.38 -2.02
CA LEU A 97 -6.92 2.39 -1.45
C LEU A 97 -7.46 2.96 -0.14
N GLN A 98 -8.77 3.23 -0.06
CA GLN A 98 -9.41 3.65 1.18
C GLN A 98 -9.30 2.59 2.28
N ALA A 99 -9.50 1.31 1.95
CA ALA A 99 -9.36 0.22 2.91
C ALA A 99 -7.91 0.09 3.42
N LEU A 100 -6.91 0.32 2.55
CA LEU A 100 -5.50 0.33 2.95
C LEU A 100 -5.18 1.51 3.89
N LEU A 101 -5.73 2.71 3.63
CA LEU A 101 -5.56 3.86 4.50
C LEU A 101 -6.16 3.64 5.90
N GLN A 102 -7.26 2.90 5.97
CA GLN A 102 -8.01 2.64 7.20
C GLN A 102 -7.61 1.34 7.90
N LYS A 103 -6.62 0.60 7.38
CA LYS A 103 -6.20 -0.70 7.93
C LYS A 103 -5.72 -0.54 9.37
N GLU A 104 -6.22 -1.37 10.27
CA GLU A 104 -5.75 -1.47 11.65
C GLU A 104 -4.97 -2.77 11.89
N ASN A 105 -4.03 -2.75 12.85
CA ASN A 105 -3.36 -3.96 13.34
C ASN A 105 -4.37 -4.79 14.15
N SER A 106 -5.12 -5.66 13.49
CA SER A 106 -5.91 -6.68 14.18
C SER A 106 -4.98 -7.84 14.55
N VAL A 107 -4.70 -8.02 15.84
CA VAL A 107 -4.10 -9.26 16.36
C VAL A 107 -5.14 -10.35 16.15
N GLY A 108 -4.88 -11.27 15.23
CA GLY A 108 -5.73 -12.43 14.99
C GLY A 108 -5.69 -13.38 16.19
N VAL A 109 -6.47 -13.09 17.23
CA VAL A 109 -6.81 -14.10 18.24
C VAL A 109 -7.80 -15.03 17.57
N ILE A 110 -7.31 -16.19 17.14
CA ILE A 110 -8.16 -17.29 16.72
C ILE A 110 -8.51 -18.05 17.99
N ASP A 111 -9.68 -17.76 18.56
CA ASP A 111 -10.27 -18.64 19.57
C ASP A 111 -10.59 -19.98 18.90
N SER A 112 -10.06 -21.04 19.51
CA SER A 112 -10.22 -22.43 19.09
C SER A 112 -11.65 -22.92 19.36
N ASP A 113 -12.16 -23.65 18.36
CA ASP A 113 -13.30 -24.57 18.33
C ASP A 113 -14.44 -24.19 17.34
N GLU A 114 -14.65 -25.14 16.41
CA GLU A 114 -15.77 -25.37 15.49
C GLU A 114 -15.78 -24.84 14.02
N LEU A 115 -14.86 -23.99 13.58
CA LEU A 115 -14.64 -23.80 12.13
C LEU A 115 -13.21 -23.37 11.88
N ASN A 116 -12.48 -24.04 10.98
CA ASN A 116 -11.16 -23.58 10.55
C ASN A 116 -11.33 -22.20 9.88
N PRO A 117 -10.98 -21.07 10.52
CA PRO A 117 -11.34 -19.74 10.01
C PRO A 117 -10.63 -19.46 8.69
N THR A 118 -9.43 -20.00 8.53
CA THR A 118 -8.65 -19.94 7.30
C THR A 118 -9.37 -20.63 6.14
N LEU A 119 -9.95 -21.81 6.39
CA LEU A 119 -10.71 -22.54 5.38
C LEU A 119 -11.97 -21.77 4.95
N TYR A 120 -12.69 -21.19 5.90
CA TYR A 120 -13.85 -20.35 5.62
C TYR A 120 -13.49 -19.13 4.76
N LEU A 121 -12.38 -18.47 5.08
CA LEU A 121 -11.91 -17.32 4.29
C LEU A 121 -11.47 -17.75 2.88
N ALA A 122 -10.79 -18.90 2.76
CA ALA A 122 -10.43 -19.47 1.46
C ALA A 122 -11.66 -19.78 0.59
N ASP A 123 -12.70 -20.37 1.18
CA ASP A 123 -13.98 -20.62 0.50
C ASP A 123 -14.70 -19.31 0.12
N ARG A 124 -14.68 -18.29 0.98
CA ARG A 124 -15.25 -16.97 0.65
C ARG A 124 -14.59 -16.32 -0.57
N ILE A 125 -13.25 -16.31 -0.61
CA ILE A 125 -12.53 -15.68 -1.72
C ILE A 125 -12.62 -16.49 -3.02
N HIS A 126 -12.96 -17.79 -2.97
CA HIS A 126 -13.26 -18.61 -4.14
C HIS A 126 -14.35 -17.99 -5.04
N SER A 127 -15.27 -17.21 -4.47
CA SER A 127 -16.28 -16.49 -5.26
C SER A 127 -15.72 -15.43 -6.22
N MET A 128 -14.46 -14.99 -6.01
CA MET A 128 -13.76 -13.96 -6.79
C MET A 128 -14.52 -12.64 -6.92
N LYS A 129 -15.50 -12.39 -6.06
CA LYS A 129 -16.20 -11.10 -5.99
C LYS A 129 -15.22 -10.06 -5.45
N GLY A 130 -14.95 -9.01 -6.23
CA GLY A 130 -13.93 -7.99 -5.91
C GLY A 130 -14.05 -7.41 -4.49
N ALA A 131 -15.28 -7.17 -4.01
CA ALA A 131 -15.49 -6.69 -2.65
C ALA A 131 -15.06 -7.70 -1.57
N VAL A 132 -15.32 -8.99 -1.77
CA VAL A 132 -14.95 -10.06 -0.83
C VAL A 132 -13.45 -10.29 -0.85
N VAL A 133 -12.86 -10.35 -2.05
CA VAL A 133 -11.41 -10.53 -2.20
C VAL A 133 -10.67 -9.35 -1.56
N ARG A 134 -11.05 -8.11 -1.86
CA ARG A 134 -10.46 -6.92 -1.23
C ARG A 134 -10.55 -6.95 0.29
N ASP A 135 -11.72 -7.24 0.85
CA ASP A 135 -11.96 -7.30 2.30
C ASP A 135 -11.00 -8.28 2.98
N VAL A 136 -10.89 -9.49 2.44
CA VAL A 136 -10.00 -10.52 3.00
C VAL A 136 -8.52 -10.14 2.81
N MET A 137 -8.14 -9.66 1.63
CA MET A 137 -6.73 -9.34 1.31
C MET A 137 -6.19 -8.14 2.11
N VAL A 138 -7.03 -7.15 2.42
CA VAL A 138 -6.60 -5.95 3.17
C VAL A 138 -6.60 -6.20 4.68
N SER A 139 -7.64 -6.84 5.18
CA SER A 139 -7.95 -6.89 6.63
C SER A 139 -7.23 -8.02 7.37
N ARG A 140 -6.38 -8.81 6.72
CA ARG A 140 -5.65 -9.94 7.33
C ARG A 140 -4.17 -9.62 7.54
N SER A 141 -3.57 -10.27 8.53
CA SER A 141 -2.12 -10.27 8.70
C SER A 141 -1.46 -11.04 7.57
N GLU A 142 -0.17 -10.80 7.34
CA GLU A 142 0.58 -11.56 6.35
C GLU A 142 0.57 -13.07 6.66
N GLU A 143 0.73 -13.43 7.93
CA GLU A 143 0.69 -14.82 8.37
C GLU A 143 -0.68 -15.46 8.10
N ASP A 144 -1.77 -14.75 8.39
CA ASP A 144 -3.12 -15.24 8.09
C ASP A 144 -3.35 -15.42 6.59
N LEU A 145 -2.88 -14.46 5.77
CA LEU A 145 -3.00 -14.55 4.32
C LEU A 145 -2.21 -15.74 3.76
N LEU A 146 -1.03 -16.04 4.30
CA LEU A 146 -0.28 -17.25 3.92
C LEU A 146 -1.09 -18.52 4.21
N ARG A 147 -1.72 -18.60 5.38
CA ARG A 147 -2.60 -19.73 5.72
C ARG A 147 -3.80 -19.80 4.77
N VAL A 148 -4.43 -18.67 4.47
CA VAL A 148 -5.59 -18.60 3.55
C VAL A 148 -5.21 -19.06 2.14
N ARG A 149 -4.02 -18.67 1.67
CA ARG A 149 -3.47 -19.12 0.37
C ARG A 149 -3.27 -20.64 0.32
N VAL A 150 -2.73 -21.23 1.40
CA VAL A 150 -2.56 -22.69 1.51
C VAL A 150 -3.91 -23.41 1.42
N GLU A 151 -4.91 -22.98 2.19
CA GLU A 151 -6.25 -23.58 2.14
C GLU A 151 -6.95 -23.34 0.80
N PHE A 152 -6.78 -22.17 0.20
CA PHE A 152 -7.33 -21.86 -1.12
C PHE A 152 -6.78 -22.81 -2.18
N ARG A 153 -5.48 -23.08 -2.18
CA ARG A 153 -4.86 -24.03 -3.10
C ARG A 153 -5.34 -25.45 -2.83
N ARG A 154 -5.50 -25.84 -1.56
CA ARG A 154 -6.05 -27.16 -1.19
C ARG A 154 -7.48 -27.35 -1.67
N LEU A 155 -8.31 -26.30 -1.59
CA LEU A 155 -9.71 -26.32 -2.03
C LEU A 155 -9.87 -26.29 -3.55
N THR A 156 -9.10 -25.44 -4.24
CA THR A 156 -9.33 -25.13 -5.66
C THR A 156 -8.38 -25.85 -6.61
N GLY A 157 -7.26 -26.37 -6.10
CA GLY A 157 -6.17 -26.94 -6.91
C GLY A 157 -5.31 -25.89 -7.63
N THR A 158 -5.57 -24.60 -7.42
CA THR A 158 -4.86 -23.49 -8.10
C THR A 158 -4.29 -22.49 -7.10
N SER A 159 -3.21 -21.81 -7.46
CA SER A 159 -2.69 -20.73 -6.63
C SER A 159 -3.69 -19.57 -6.55
N LEU A 160 -3.78 -18.94 -5.38
CA LEU A 160 -4.52 -17.69 -5.23
C LEU A 160 -3.90 -16.61 -6.12
N TYR A 161 -2.58 -16.51 -6.18
CA TYR A 161 -1.88 -15.49 -6.99
C TYR A 161 -2.25 -15.58 -8.47
N SER A 162 -2.08 -16.75 -9.11
CA SER A 162 -2.43 -16.90 -10.53
C SER A 162 -3.93 -16.75 -10.79
N THR A 163 -4.78 -17.10 -9.81
CA THR A 163 -6.22 -16.90 -9.94
C THR A 163 -6.57 -15.42 -9.89
N LEU A 164 -6.02 -14.65 -8.95
CA LEU A 164 -6.17 -13.19 -8.92
C LEU A 164 -5.67 -12.54 -10.21
N GLN A 165 -4.54 -13.02 -10.74
CA GLN A 165 -4.00 -12.56 -12.02
C GLN A 165 -4.95 -12.86 -13.20
N ARG A 166 -5.66 -13.98 -13.20
CA ARG A 166 -6.61 -14.29 -14.28
C ARG A 166 -7.91 -13.49 -14.16
N GLU A 167 -8.49 -13.44 -12.96
CA GLU A 167 -9.85 -12.94 -12.71
C GLU A 167 -9.96 -11.41 -12.66
N PHE A 168 -8.90 -10.71 -12.23
CA PHE A 168 -8.89 -9.25 -12.15
C PHE A 168 -8.05 -8.62 -13.28
N LYS A 169 -8.30 -7.34 -13.57
CA LYS A 169 -7.55 -6.53 -14.54
C LYS A 169 -7.29 -5.12 -13.99
N GLY A 170 -6.33 -4.43 -14.60
CA GLY A 170 -5.97 -3.04 -14.27
C GLY A 170 -5.40 -2.90 -12.86
N ASP A 171 -5.54 -1.72 -12.27
CA ASP A 171 -4.85 -1.36 -11.03
C ASP A 171 -5.33 -2.18 -9.83
N LEU A 172 -6.60 -2.59 -9.83
CA LEU A 172 -7.13 -3.50 -8.83
C LEU A 172 -6.40 -4.85 -8.87
N GLN A 173 -6.09 -5.38 -10.05
CA GLN A 173 -5.32 -6.62 -10.18
C GLN A 173 -3.92 -6.42 -9.60
N GLN A 174 -3.22 -5.36 -9.99
CA GLN A 174 -1.87 -5.08 -9.51
C GLN A 174 -1.83 -4.92 -7.98
N ALA A 175 -2.81 -4.22 -7.41
CA ALA A 175 -2.98 -4.07 -5.97
C ALA A 175 -3.15 -5.42 -5.25
N LEU A 176 -4.04 -6.27 -5.77
CA LEU A 176 -4.31 -7.58 -5.19
C LEU A 176 -3.10 -8.51 -5.28
N LEU A 177 -2.34 -8.43 -6.37
CA LEU A 177 -1.09 -9.18 -6.52
C LEU A 177 0.01 -8.65 -5.59
N ALA A 178 0.11 -7.34 -5.39
CA ALA A 178 1.02 -6.74 -4.41
C ALA A 178 0.72 -7.20 -2.98
N LEU A 179 -0.57 -7.28 -2.61
CA LEU A 179 -0.99 -7.83 -1.32
C LEU A 179 -0.78 -9.35 -1.21
N CYS A 180 -0.96 -10.10 -2.30
CA CYS A 180 -0.72 -11.55 -2.35
C CYS A 180 0.77 -11.92 -2.30
N ARG A 181 1.62 -11.01 -2.81
CA ARG A 181 3.09 -11.04 -2.92
C ARG A 181 3.68 -12.03 -3.90
N ALA A 182 3.26 -13.29 -3.89
CA ALA A 182 3.92 -14.33 -4.70
C ALA A 182 3.03 -15.54 -4.98
N GLU A 183 3.48 -16.37 -5.93
CA GLU A 183 2.91 -17.70 -6.25
C GLU A 183 2.92 -18.67 -5.06
N ASP A 184 1.98 -19.61 -5.07
CA ASP A 184 1.92 -20.71 -4.11
C ASP A 184 2.73 -21.89 -4.64
N ILE A 185 3.97 -22.05 -4.17
CA ILE A 185 4.88 -23.15 -4.55
C ILE A 185 4.44 -24.45 -3.92
#